data_AF-A0A6P7QKY6-F1
#
_entry.id   AF-A0A6P7QKY6-F1
#
_cell.length_a   1.000
_cell.length_b   1.000
_cell.length_c   1.000
_cell.angle_alpha   90.00
_cell.angle_beta   90.00
_cell.angle_gamma   90.00
#
_symmetry.space_group_name_H-M   'P 1'
#
loop_
_entity.id
_entity.type
_entity.pdbx_description
1 polymer ?
#
loop_
_entity_poly.entity_id
_entity_poly.type
_entity_poly.pdbx_seq_one_letter_code
_entity_poly.pdbx_strand_id
1 'polypeptide(L)'
;MLCRAACSTGRRLGPVAGAAGSRHKHSLPDLPYDYGALEPHINAQIMQLHHSKHHAAYVNNLNATEEKYHEALAKGDVTTQVALQPALKFNGGGHINHTIFWTNLSPKGGGEPKGELLEAIKRDFGSFEKFKDKLTAVSVGVQGSGWGWLGFNKEQGRLQIAACSNQDPLQGTTGLIPLLGIDVWEHAYYLQYKNVRPDYLKAIWVVLVIMEPSLLVTQVVLMIMEPSLLVTQVVLVIMEPSLLVTQVVLVIMEPPLLVTQVVLVIMEPPLLVTQVVLVIMEPSLLVT
;
A
#
# COMPACT_ATOMS: atom_id res chain seq x y z
N MET A 1 52.00 43.84 29.43
CA MET A 1 51.38 42.51 29.32
C MET A 1 50.00 42.65 28.69
N LEU A 2 49.64 41.72 27.81
CA LEU A 2 48.35 41.60 27.11
C LEU A 2 47.25 41.09 28.08
N CYS A 3 45.94 41.11 27.80
CA CYS A 3 45.06 41.93 26.95
C CYS A 3 43.60 41.47 27.20
N ARG A 4 42.61 42.37 27.07
CA ARG A 4 41.15 42.11 26.92
C ARG A 4 40.40 41.31 28.01
N ALA A 5 39.49 42.02 28.68
CA ALA A 5 38.24 41.41 29.16
C ALA A 5 37.30 41.14 27.97
N ALA A 6 36.59 40.02 27.97
CA ALA A 6 35.57 39.69 26.98
C ALA A 6 34.25 39.35 27.68
N CYS A 7 33.19 40.07 27.32
CA CYS A 7 31.83 39.76 27.75
C CYS A 7 31.29 38.60 26.91
N SER A 8 30.78 37.54 27.54
CA SER A 8 30.07 36.46 26.85
C SER A 8 28.63 36.35 27.35
N THR A 9 27.69 36.75 26.49
CA THR A 9 26.26 36.61 26.72
C THR A 9 25.84 35.15 26.53
N GLY A 10 25.82 34.39 27.62
CA GLY A 10 25.38 33.00 27.64
C GLY A 10 23.88 32.83 27.34
N ARG A 11 23.51 32.83 26.06
CA ARG A 11 22.13 32.57 25.61
C ARG A 11 21.78 31.10 25.85
N ARG A 12 21.16 30.79 26.99
CA ARG A 12 20.60 29.47 27.26
C ARG A 12 19.56 29.12 26.20
N LEU A 13 19.86 28.13 25.37
CA LEU A 13 18.87 27.50 24.50
C LEU A 13 17.96 26.64 25.40
N GLY A 14 16.69 27.02 25.48
CA GLY A 14 15.66 26.16 26.09
C GLY A 14 15.38 24.93 25.23
N PRO A 15 14.72 23.89 25.78
CA PRO A 15 14.41 22.69 25.03
C PRO A 15 13.48 23.03 23.86
N VAL A 16 13.87 22.61 22.65
CA VAL A 16 12.99 22.68 21.48
C VAL A 16 11.83 21.73 21.74
N ALA A 17 10.62 22.27 21.88
CA ALA A 17 9.41 21.47 21.97
C ALA A 17 9.26 20.66 20.68
N GLY A 18 9.48 19.35 20.75
CA GLY A 18 9.32 18.47 19.62
C GLY A 18 7.88 18.51 19.13
N ALA A 19 7.70 18.85 17.85
CA ALA A 19 6.38 18.83 17.23
C ALA A 19 5.80 17.41 17.32
N ALA A 20 4.76 17.25 18.13
CA ALA A 20 4.01 16.00 18.23
C ALA A 20 3.17 15.85 16.96
N GLY A 21 3.79 15.36 15.89
CA GLY A 21 3.10 15.03 14.65
C GLY A 21 1.95 14.08 14.92
N SER A 22 0.78 14.39 14.36
CA SER A 22 -0.42 13.56 14.43
C SER A 22 -0.12 12.17 13.89
N ARG A 23 0.07 11.19 14.78
CA ARG A 23 0.22 9.79 14.40
C ARG A 23 -1.15 9.18 14.21
N HIS A 24 -1.50 8.89 12.95
CA HIS A 24 -2.60 8.00 12.65
C HIS A 24 -2.23 6.59 13.11
N LYS A 25 -2.92 6.11 14.14
CA LYS A 25 -2.86 4.69 14.54
C LYS A 25 -3.39 3.82 13.42
N HIS A 26 -2.84 2.62 13.26
CA HIS A 26 -3.37 1.63 12.33
C HIS A 26 -4.80 1.28 12.72
N SER A 27 -5.69 1.16 11.73
CA SER A 27 -7.09 0.77 11.90
C SER A 27 -7.34 -0.59 11.25
N LEU A 28 -8.33 -1.31 11.78
CA LEU A 28 -8.89 -2.47 11.09
C LEU A 28 -9.70 -1.94 9.89
N PRO A 29 -9.36 -2.31 8.63
CA PRO A 29 -10.13 -1.87 7.47
C PRO A 29 -11.46 -2.61 7.41
N ASP A 30 -12.55 -1.92 7.04
CA ASP A 30 -13.82 -2.59 6.77
C ASP A 30 -13.69 -3.53 5.56
N LEU A 31 -14.40 -4.67 5.59
CA LEU A 31 -14.45 -5.59 4.46
C LEU A 31 -15.28 -5.00 3.31
N PRO A 32 -14.88 -5.19 2.04
CA PRO A 32 -15.65 -4.70 0.89
C PRO A 32 -16.90 -5.55 0.55
N TYR A 33 -17.25 -6.51 1.42
CA TYR A 33 -18.38 -7.44 1.29
C TYR A 33 -18.78 -7.99 2.67
N ASP A 34 -20.02 -8.50 2.79
CA ASP A 34 -20.51 -9.13 4.03
C ASP A 34 -19.74 -10.42 4.38
N TYR A 35 -19.67 -10.78 5.67
CA TYR A 35 -18.95 -11.98 6.11
C TYR A 35 -19.38 -13.29 5.40
N GLY A 36 -20.67 -13.43 5.07
CA GLY A 36 -21.21 -14.59 4.35
C GLY A 36 -21.11 -14.51 2.82
N ALA A 37 -20.58 -13.42 2.24
CA ALA A 37 -20.59 -13.20 0.79
C ALA A 37 -19.74 -14.22 0.01
N LEU A 38 -18.81 -14.92 0.66
CA LEU A 38 -17.91 -15.89 0.05
C LEU A 38 -18.40 -17.34 0.17
N GLU A 39 -19.60 -17.57 0.71
CA GLU A 39 -20.18 -18.90 0.79
C GLU A 39 -20.57 -19.45 -0.60
N PRO A 40 -20.44 -20.76 -0.84
CA PRO A 40 -20.03 -21.82 0.10
C PRO A 40 -18.51 -22.00 0.23
N HIS A 41 -17.69 -21.17 -0.41
CA HIS A 41 -16.24 -21.36 -0.54
C HIS A 41 -15.45 -20.98 0.72
N ILE A 42 -15.89 -19.96 1.45
CA ILE A 42 -15.42 -19.65 2.81
C ILE A 42 -16.63 -19.24 3.64
N ASN A 43 -16.85 -19.92 4.77
CA ASN A 43 -18.04 -19.69 5.60
C ASN A 43 -17.98 -18.37 6.40
N ALA A 44 -19.16 -17.84 6.72
CA ALA A 44 -19.30 -16.57 7.42
C ALA A 44 -18.61 -16.56 8.79
N GLN A 45 -18.56 -17.71 9.49
CA GLN A 45 -17.93 -17.84 10.80
C GLN A 45 -16.41 -17.65 10.73
N ILE A 46 -15.75 -18.23 9.72
CA ILE A 46 -14.32 -18.00 9.45
C ILE A 46 -14.10 -16.52 9.18
N MET A 47 -14.81 -15.94 8.21
CA MET A 47 -14.62 -14.53 7.82
C MET A 47 -14.82 -13.57 9.01
N GLN A 48 -15.84 -13.80 9.82
CA GLN A 48 -16.11 -12.99 11.02
C GLN A 48 -14.99 -13.08 12.06
N LEU A 49 -14.48 -14.28 12.36
CA LEU A 49 -13.40 -14.47 13.34
C LEU A 49 -12.06 -13.96 12.79
N HIS A 50 -11.72 -14.32 11.56
CA HIS A 50 -10.47 -13.98 10.88
C HIS A 50 -10.31 -12.46 10.76
N HIS A 51 -11.38 -11.74 10.43
CA HIS A 51 -11.39 -10.28 10.44
C HIS A 51 -11.46 -9.69 11.86
N SER A 52 -12.56 -9.91 12.60
CA SER A 52 -12.86 -9.19 13.85
C SER A 52 -12.05 -9.64 15.07
N LYS A 53 -11.31 -10.75 14.98
CA LYS A 53 -10.40 -11.25 16.03
C LYS A 53 -8.96 -11.32 15.57
N HIS A 54 -8.65 -12.07 14.50
CA HIS A 54 -7.25 -12.27 14.11
C HIS A 54 -6.62 -11.00 13.53
N HIS A 55 -7.22 -10.37 12.51
CA HIS A 55 -6.71 -9.11 11.96
C HIS A 55 -6.77 -7.96 12.98
N ALA A 56 -7.85 -7.87 13.75
CA ALA A 56 -7.98 -6.92 14.85
C ALA A 56 -6.86 -7.05 15.90
N ALA A 57 -6.44 -8.28 16.24
CA ALA A 57 -5.33 -8.51 17.16
C ALA A 57 -3.99 -8.02 16.58
N TYR A 58 -3.71 -8.24 15.29
CA TYR A 58 -2.51 -7.72 14.65
C TYR A 58 -2.47 -6.19 14.66
N VAL A 59 -3.58 -5.52 14.33
CA VAL A 59 -3.69 -4.04 14.39
C VAL A 59 -3.45 -3.51 15.81
N ASN A 60 -4.11 -4.08 16.82
CA ASN A 60 -3.98 -3.63 18.21
C ASN A 60 -2.55 -3.84 18.75
N ASN A 61 -1.96 -5.00 18.48
CA ASN A 61 -0.61 -5.33 18.93
C ASN A 61 0.47 -4.53 18.18
N LEU A 62 0.25 -4.22 16.88
CA LEU A 62 1.14 -3.35 16.10
C LEU A 62 1.20 -1.96 16.72
N ASN A 63 0.04 -1.31 16.91
CA ASN A 63 -0.06 0.00 17.56
C ASN A 63 0.66 0.01 18.93
N ALA A 64 0.42 -0.99 19.78
CA ALA A 64 1.06 -1.09 21.11
C ALA A 64 2.56 -1.40 21.05
N THR A 65 3.06 -1.99 19.96
CA THR A 65 4.49 -2.25 19.75
C THR A 65 5.19 -1.00 19.23
N GLU A 66 4.57 -0.26 18.30
CA GLU A 66 5.09 0.99 17.77
C GLU A 66 5.18 2.08 18.85
N GLU A 67 4.18 2.19 19.74
CA GLU A 67 4.25 3.09 20.91
C GLU A 67 5.52 2.84 21.76
N LYS A 68 5.77 1.57 22.13
CA LYS A 68 6.98 1.17 22.87
C LYS A 68 8.27 1.40 22.08
N TYR A 69 8.24 1.15 20.77
CA TYR A 69 9.40 1.35 19.89
C TYR A 69 9.76 2.84 19.79
N HIS A 70 8.76 3.71 19.69
CA HIS A 70 8.95 5.15 19.66
C HIS A 70 9.46 5.71 21.00
N GLU A 71 9.01 5.17 22.13
CA GLU A 71 9.61 5.48 23.43
C GLU A 71 11.08 5.07 23.51
N ALA A 72 11.42 3.85 23.05
CA ALA A 72 12.80 3.36 23.03
C ALA A 72 13.69 4.20 22.11
N LEU A 73 13.16 4.63 20.95
CA LEU A 73 13.82 5.54 20.02
C LEU A 73 14.08 6.91 20.67
N ALA A 74 13.08 7.50 21.32
CA ALA A 74 13.21 8.79 22.01
C ALA A 74 14.19 8.75 23.19
N LYS A 75 14.36 7.60 23.84
CA LYS A 75 15.31 7.36 24.94
C LYS A 75 16.72 6.99 24.44
N GLY A 76 16.92 6.74 23.14
CA GLY A 76 18.16 6.18 22.60
C GLY A 76 18.44 4.74 23.02
N ASP A 77 17.43 4.01 23.52
CA ASP A 77 17.54 2.63 23.97
C ASP A 77 17.51 1.66 22.78
N VAL A 78 18.69 1.44 22.20
CA VAL A 78 18.89 0.52 21.07
C VAL A 78 18.57 -0.93 21.46
N THR A 79 18.79 -1.33 22.71
CA THR A 79 18.52 -2.70 23.17
C THR A 79 17.02 -3.01 23.10
N THR A 80 16.17 -2.11 23.61
CA THR A 80 14.71 -2.26 23.51
C THR A 80 14.23 -2.12 22.05
N GLN A 81 14.83 -1.24 21.25
CA GLN A 81 14.51 -1.14 19.81
C GLN A 81 14.75 -2.46 19.06
N VAL A 82 15.88 -3.14 19.33
CA VAL A 82 16.20 -4.45 18.74
C VAL A 82 15.25 -5.53 19.27
N ALA A 83 14.98 -5.56 20.57
CA ALA A 83 14.10 -6.54 21.19
C ALA A 83 12.64 -6.48 20.68
N LEU A 84 12.18 -5.32 20.21
CA LEU A 84 10.83 -5.13 19.65
C LEU A 84 10.70 -5.54 18.17
N GLN A 85 11.80 -5.72 17.43
CA GLN A 85 11.76 -6.04 15.99
C GLN A 85 10.92 -7.29 15.65
N PRO A 86 10.98 -8.41 16.39
CA PRO A 86 10.15 -9.59 16.09
C PRO A 86 8.65 -9.30 16.23
N ALA A 87 8.26 -8.48 17.21
CA ALA A 87 6.87 -8.10 17.43
C ALA A 87 6.37 -7.11 16.35
N LEU A 88 7.22 -6.17 15.91
CA LEU A 88 6.92 -5.30 14.78
C LEU A 88 6.74 -6.12 13.49
N LYS A 89 7.67 -7.04 13.20
CA LYS A 89 7.59 -7.90 12.01
C LYS A 89 6.31 -8.74 11.99
N PHE A 90 5.99 -9.40 13.10
CA PHE A 90 4.84 -10.30 13.18
C PHE A 90 3.49 -9.57 13.11
N ASN A 91 3.30 -8.50 13.87
CA ASN A 91 2.03 -7.77 13.88
C ASN A 91 1.88 -6.84 12.67
N GLY A 92 2.98 -6.20 12.23
CA GLY A 92 3.01 -5.36 11.03
C GLY A 92 2.76 -6.18 9.77
N GLY A 93 3.47 -7.30 9.61
CA GLY A 93 3.22 -8.22 8.52
C GLY A 93 1.84 -8.86 8.58
N GLY A 94 1.34 -9.17 9.79
CA GLY A 94 -0.03 -9.65 9.99
C GLY A 94 -1.06 -8.64 9.51
N HIS A 95 -0.91 -7.36 9.86
CA HIS A 95 -1.80 -6.29 9.38
C HIS A 95 -1.73 -6.13 7.86
N ILE A 96 -0.52 -6.03 7.28
CA ILE A 96 -0.29 -5.88 5.83
C ILE A 96 -0.91 -7.05 5.04
N ASN A 97 -0.59 -8.29 5.44
CA ASN A 97 -1.00 -9.48 4.70
C ASN A 97 -2.53 -9.63 4.67
N HIS A 98 -3.21 -9.40 5.79
CA HIS A 98 -4.67 -9.47 5.85
C HIS A 98 -5.35 -8.32 5.11
N THR A 99 -4.82 -7.09 5.19
CA THR A 99 -5.35 -5.94 4.42
C THR A 99 -5.35 -6.23 2.91
N ILE A 100 -4.30 -6.88 2.41
CA ILE A 100 -4.22 -7.36 1.03
C ILE A 100 -5.15 -8.55 0.76
N PHE A 101 -5.25 -9.49 1.70
CA PHE A 101 -6.09 -10.68 1.58
C PHE A 101 -7.57 -10.33 1.37
N TRP A 102 -8.11 -9.36 2.10
CA TRP A 102 -9.49 -8.92 1.95
C TRP A 102 -9.77 -8.28 0.57
N THR A 103 -8.79 -7.58 -0.01
CA THR A 103 -8.91 -7.04 -1.37
C THR A 103 -8.66 -8.09 -2.46
N ASN A 104 -8.05 -9.23 -2.11
CA ASN A 104 -7.89 -10.38 -2.99
C ASN A 104 -9.09 -11.33 -3.01
N LEU A 105 -10.16 -11.04 -2.27
CA LEU A 105 -11.38 -11.85 -2.21
C LEU A 105 -12.57 -11.09 -2.77
N SER A 106 -13.51 -11.81 -3.39
CA SER A 106 -14.74 -11.23 -3.95
C SER A 106 -15.83 -12.28 -4.13
N PRO A 107 -17.11 -11.97 -3.86
CA PRO A 107 -18.25 -12.81 -4.25
C PRO A 107 -18.41 -12.97 -5.77
N LYS A 108 -17.73 -12.11 -6.55
CA LYS A 108 -17.67 -12.16 -8.02
C LYS A 108 -16.25 -12.50 -8.51
N GLY A 109 -15.44 -13.14 -7.66
CA GLY A 109 -14.09 -13.56 -7.98
C GLY A 109 -14.05 -14.81 -8.87
N GLY A 110 -12.86 -15.40 -8.93
CA GLY A 110 -12.58 -16.58 -9.74
C GLY A 110 -12.43 -16.28 -11.23
N GLY A 111 -12.22 -17.35 -12.00
CA GLY A 111 -11.87 -17.26 -13.42
C GLY A 111 -10.41 -16.85 -13.65
N GLU A 112 -10.09 -16.54 -14.90
CA GLU A 112 -8.80 -15.99 -15.30
C GLU A 112 -8.80 -14.45 -15.19
N PRO A 113 -7.68 -13.80 -14.81
CA PRO A 113 -7.51 -12.37 -15.00
C PRO A 113 -7.53 -12.03 -16.50
N LYS A 114 -7.53 -10.73 -16.82
CA LYS A 114 -7.60 -10.26 -18.22
C LYS A 114 -6.39 -9.38 -18.54
N GLY A 115 -6.38 -8.84 -19.76
CA GLY A 115 -5.40 -7.85 -20.20
C GLY A 115 -3.94 -8.26 -20.00
N GLU A 116 -3.11 -7.27 -19.64
CA GLU A 116 -1.67 -7.43 -19.47
C GLU A 116 -1.29 -8.44 -18.38
N LEU A 117 -2.12 -8.57 -17.33
CA LEU A 117 -1.86 -9.50 -16.23
C LEU A 117 -1.96 -10.96 -16.68
N LEU A 118 -2.95 -11.30 -17.52
CA LEU A 118 -3.06 -12.64 -18.09
C LEU A 118 -1.86 -12.97 -19.00
N GLU A 119 -1.45 -12.03 -19.84
CA GLU A 119 -0.30 -12.23 -20.73
C GLU A 119 1.03 -12.31 -19.95
N ALA A 120 1.19 -11.56 -18.86
CA ALA A 120 2.32 -11.71 -17.94
C ALA A 120 2.33 -13.09 -17.26
N ILE A 121 1.15 -13.61 -16.85
CA ILE A 121 1.03 -14.96 -16.29
C ILE A 121 1.39 -16.03 -17.33
N LYS A 122 0.89 -15.93 -18.56
CA LYS A 122 1.25 -16.85 -19.66
C LYS A 122 2.75 -16.79 -19.96
N ARG A 123 3.36 -15.60 -19.98
CA ARG A 123 4.80 -15.40 -20.21
C ARG A 123 5.67 -16.05 -19.12
N ASP A 124 5.31 -15.90 -17.85
CA ASP A 124 6.18 -16.30 -16.74
C ASP A 124 5.88 -17.72 -16.20
N PHE A 125 4.69 -18.27 -16.46
CA PHE A 125 4.26 -19.61 -16.00
C PHE A 125 3.76 -20.54 -17.11
N GLY A 126 3.60 -20.06 -18.34
CA GLY A 126 3.19 -20.83 -19.53
C GLY A 126 1.68 -20.91 -19.76
N SER A 127 0.87 -20.98 -18.70
CA SER A 127 -0.60 -20.80 -18.76
C SER A 127 -1.14 -20.40 -17.37
N PHE A 128 -2.41 -20.00 -17.31
CA PHE A 128 -3.06 -19.70 -16.04
C PHE A 128 -3.17 -20.94 -15.14
N GLU A 129 -3.48 -22.12 -15.71
CA GLU A 129 -3.52 -23.40 -15.00
C GLU A 129 -2.17 -23.72 -14.37
N LYS A 130 -1.08 -23.59 -15.13
CA LYS A 130 0.28 -23.85 -14.60
C LYS A 130 0.67 -22.89 -13.48
N PHE A 131 0.26 -21.62 -13.59
CA PHE A 131 0.40 -20.64 -12.52
C PHE A 131 -0.40 -21.08 -11.27
N LYS A 132 -1.68 -21.40 -11.45
CA LYS A 132 -2.62 -21.84 -10.41
C LYS A 132 -2.13 -23.09 -9.69
N ASP A 133 -1.70 -24.10 -10.43
CA ASP A 133 -1.16 -25.36 -9.90
C ASP A 133 0.12 -25.10 -9.10
N LYS A 134 1.04 -24.28 -9.64
CA LYS A 134 2.31 -23.93 -8.96
C LYS A 134 2.08 -23.14 -7.68
N LEU A 135 1.19 -22.14 -7.68
CA LEU A 135 0.85 -21.38 -6.48
C LEU A 135 0.16 -22.28 -5.45
N THR A 136 -0.79 -23.13 -5.88
CA THR A 136 -1.47 -24.10 -5.01
C THR A 136 -0.46 -25.05 -4.36
N ALA A 137 0.47 -25.64 -5.13
CA ALA A 137 1.49 -26.55 -4.62
C ALA A 137 2.42 -25.87 -3.58
N VAL A 138 2.83 -24.62 -3.85
CA VAL A 138 3.63 -23.82 -2.90
C VAL A 138 2.83 -23.53 -1.62
N SER A 139 1.56 -23.16 -1.73
CA SER A 139 0.67 -22.90 -0.58
C SER A 139 0.38 -24.16 0.25
N VAL A 140 0.20 -25.33 -0.38
CA VAL A 140 0.10 -26.61 0.34
C VAL A 140 1.38 -26.89 1.12
N GLY A 141 2.55 -26.70 0.48
CA GLY A 141 3.87 -27.01 1.03
C GLY A 141 4.36 -26.13 2.18
N VAL A 142 3.63 -25.08 2.58
CA VAL A 142 3.97 -24.23 3.73
C VAL A 142 4.01 -25.07 5.01
N GLN A 143 5.19 -25.20 5.61
CA GLN A 143 5.36 -25.93 6.86
C GLN A 143 4.87 -25.09 8.05
N GLY A 144 3.84 -25.58 8.74
CA GLY A 144 3.17 -24.83 9.81
C GLY A 144 2.27 -23.73 9.25
N SER A 145 2.39 -22.54 9.84
CA SER A 145 1.60 -21.35 9.49
C SER A 145 2.31 -20.48 8.46
N GLY A 146 1.57 -19.80 7.58
CA GLY A 146 2.15 -18.94 6.56
C GLY A 146 1.19 -18.60 5.43
N TRP A 147 1.78 -18.16 4.31
CA TRP A 147 1.09 -17.59 3.16
C TRP A 147 1.69 -18.07 1.85
N GLY A 148 0.85 -18.30 0.85
CA GLY A 148 1.27 -18.41 -0.55
C GLY A 148 1.04 -17.08 -1.28
N TRP A 149 2.00 -16.68 -2.11
CA TRP A 149 1.99 -15.37 -2.78
C TRP A 149 2.28 -15.45 -4.28
N LEU A 150 1.55 -14.65 -5.05
CA LEU A 150 2.01 -14.10 -6.32
C LEU A 150 2.49 -12.67 -6.06
N GLY A 151 3.70 -12.34 -6.53
CA GLY A 151 4.21 -10.99 -6.51
C GLY A 151 4.95 -10.58 -7.79
N PHE A 152 5.11 -9.28 -7.96
CA PHE A 152 5.85 -8.68 -9.07
C PHE A 152 7.27 -8.31 -8.64
N ASN A 153 8.26 -8.83 -9.37
CA ASN A 153 9.65 -8.44 -9.26
C ASN A 153 9.91 -7.22 -10.15
N LYS A 154 10.07 -6.04 -9.54
CA LYS A 154 10.31 -4.77 -10.27
C LYS A 154 11.59 -4.81 -11.11
N GLU A 155 12.66 -5.40 -10.58
CA GLU A 155 13.98 -5.41 -11.22
C GLU A 155 14.00 -6.27 -12.48
N GLN A 156 13.27 -7.39 -12.46
CA GLN A 156 13.20 -8.33 -13.59
C GLN A 156 12.00 -8.07 -14.52
N GLY A 157 11.03 -7.23 -14.12
CA GLY A 157 9.78 -7.02 -14.84
C GLY A 157 8.89 -8.27 -14.90
N ARG A 158 9.03 -9.20 -13.94
CA ARG A 158 8.44 -10.54 -13.97
C ARG A 158 7.61 -10.89 -12.74
N LEU A 159 6.61 -11.73 -12.95
CA LEU A 159 5.84 -12.36 -11.90
C LEU A 159 6.64 -13.50 -11.27
N GLN A 160 6.55 -13.62 -9.95
CA GLN A 160 7.20 -14.67 -9.16
C GLN A 160 6.23 -15.19 -8.10
N ILE A 161 6.32 -16.49 -7.82
CA ILE A 161 5.58 -17.15 -6.74
C ILE A 161 6.53 -17.35 -5.56
N ALA A 162 6.06 -17.05 -4.35
CA ALA A 162 6.80 -17.25 -3.11
C ALA A 162 5.90 -17.84 -2.02
N ALA A 163 6.51 -18.39 -0.98
CA ALA A 163 5.87 -18.69 0.29
C ALA A 163 6.52 -17.83 1.40
N CYS A 164 5.72 -17.36 2.34
CA CYS A 164 6.21 -16.65 3.53
C CYS A 164 5.70 -17.34 4.79
N SER A 165 6.60 -17.65 5.72
CA SER A 165 6.25 -18.31 6.98
C SER A 165 5.61 -17.33 7.97
N ASN A 166 4.74 -17.83 8.84
CA ASN A 166 4.03 -17.05 9.85
C ASN A 166 3.32 -15.83 9.24
N GLN A 167 3.58 -14.63 9.75
CA GLN A 167 3.05 -13.37 9.24
C GLN A 167 4.11 -12.53 8.51
N ASP A 168 5.16 -13.16 7.98
CA ASP A 168 6.19 -12.45 7.23
C ASP A 168 5.57 -11.78 5.99
N PRO A 169 5.73 -10.45 5.80
CA PRO A 169 5.14 -9.75 4.66
C PRO A 169 5.97 -9.97 3.40
N LEU A 170 5.30 -10.22 2.27
CA LEU A 170 5.98 -10.59 1.02
C LEU A 170 7.07 -9.58 0.63
N GLN A 171 6.71 -8.31 0.50
CA GLN A 171 7.63 -7.26 0.04
C GLN A 171 8.79 -7.04 1.03
N GLY A 172 8.51 -7.02 2.33
CA GLY A 172 9.54 -6.84 3.36
C GLY A 172 10.49 -8.03 3.50
N THR A 173 10.11 -9.20 2.99
CA THR A 173 10.89 -10.46 3.10
C THR A 173 11.59 -10.84 1.79
N THR A 174 11.02 -10.49 0.64
CA THR A 174 11.47 -10.94 -0.70
C THR A 174 11.70 -9.82 -1.71
N GLY A 175 11.32 -8.57 -1.40
CA GLY A 175 11.32 -7.45 -2.34
C GLY A 175 10.16 -7.45 -3.35
N LEU A 176 9.37 -8.54 -3.44
CA LEU A 176 8.27 -8.66 -4.40
C LEU A 176 7.06 -7.83 -3.97
N ILE A 177 6.46 -7.10 -4.92
CA ILE A 177 5.19 -6.40 -4.68
C ILE A 177 4.08 -7.45 -4.64
N PRO A 178 3.25 -7.52 -3.58
CA PRO A 178 2.14 -8.47 -3.53
C PRO A 178 1.04 -8.11 -4.54
N LEU A 179 0.57 -9.11 -5.29
CA LEU A 179 -0.59 -9.00 -6.20
C LEU A 179 -1.73 -9.95 -5.79
N LEU A 180 -1.39 -11.12 -5.25
CA LEU A 180 -2.30 -12.09 -4.66
C LEU A 180 -1.65 -12.75 -3.45
N GLY A 181 -2.30 -12.67 -2.30
CA GLY A 181 -1.99 -13.46 -1.10
C GLY A 181 -3.06 -14.50 -0.79
N ILE A 182 -2.63 -15.67 -0.34
CA ILE A 182 -3.51 -16.74 0.15
C ILE A 182 -3.07 -17.11 1.58
N ASP A 183 -3.91 -16.82 2.57
CA ASP A 183 -3.66 -17.24 3.96
C ASP A 183 -3.78 -18.77 4.06
N VAL A 184 -2.75 -19.44 4.58
CA VAL A 184 -2.76 -20.88 4.90
C VAL A 184 -2.44 -21.17 6.37
N TRP A 185 -2.59 -20.18 7.25
CA TRP A 185 -2.81 -20.41 8.67
C TRP A 185 -4.08 -21.24 8.90
N GLU A 186 -4.08 -22.09 9.93
CA GLU A 186 -5.23 -22.96 10.21
C GLU A 186 -6.50 -22.17 10.52
N HIS A 187 -6.41 -20.97 11.11
CA HIS A 187 -7.60 -20.12 11.37
C HIS A 187 -8.37 -19.76 10.09
N ALA A 188 -7.72 -19.75 8.92
CA ALA A 188 -8.34 -19.37 7.65
C ALA A 188 -9.24 -20.47 7.06
N TYR A 189 -9.16 -21.72 7.55
CA TYR A 189 -9.90 -22.83 6.96
C TYR A 189 -10.39 -23.92 7.93
N TYR A 190 -9.78 -24.10 9.11
CA TYR A 190 -9.98 -25.30 9.94
C TYR A 190 -11.42 -25.49 10.44
N LEU A 191 -12.19 -24.41 10.61
CA LEU A 191 -13.61 -24.51 10.99
C LEU A 191 -14.46 -25.19 9.90
N GLN A 192 -14.08 -25.08 8.63
CA GLN A 192 -14.80 -25.65 7.48
C GLN A 192 -14.10 -26.89 6.91
N TYR A 193 -12.80 -26.79 6.62
CA TYR A 193 -12.00 -27.79 5.92
C TYR A 193 -11.16 -28.69 6.83
N LYS A 194 -11.16 -28.45 8.15
CA LYS A 194 -10.37 -29.20 9.14
C LYS A 194 -8.88 -29.24 8.74
N ASN A 195 -8.25 -30.41 8.80
CA ASN A 195 -6.87 -30.65 8.36
C ASN A 195 -6.69 -30.67 6.83
N VAL A 196 -7.75 -30.56 6.03
CA VAL A 196 -7.71 -30.74 4.57
C VAL A 196 -7.43 -29.42 3.84
N ARG A 197 -6.26 -28.82 4.12
CA ARG A 197 -5.77 -27.59 3.46
C ARG A 197 -5.89 -27.61 1.91
N PRO A 198 -5.64 -28.72 1.19
CA PRO A 198 -5.82 -28.75 -0.27
C PRO A 198 -7.25 -28.47 -0.74
N ASP A 199 -8.27 -28.85 0.02
CA ASP A 199 -9.68 -28.62 -0.35
C ASP A 199 -10.07 -27.15 -0.17
N TYR A 200 -9.57 -26.50 0.89
CA TYR A 200 -9.66 -25.05 1.05
C TYR A 200 -8.98 -24.33 -0.12
N LEU A 201 -7.75 -24.73 -0.48
CA LEU A 201 -7.03 -24.12 -1.60
C LEU A 201 -7.75 -24.34 -2.93
N LYS A 202 -8.42 -25.47 -3.13
CA LYS A 202 -9.28 -25.71 -4.31
C LYS A 202 -10.50 -24.78 -4.32
N ALA A 203 -11.11 -24.52 -3.16
CA ALA A 203 -12.31 -23.72 -3.04
C ALA A 203 -12.05 -22.20 -3.16
N ILE A 204 -10.99 -21.68 -2.52
CA ILE A 204 -10.70 -20.25 -2.48
C ILE A 204 -10.46 -19.66 -3.89
N TRP A 205 -9.91 -20.44 -4.83
CA TRP A 205 -9.77 -20.04 -6.24
C TRP A 205 -11.09 -19.63 -6.94
N VAL A 206 -12.27 -19.95 -6.39
CA VAL A 206 -13.56 -19.49 -6.93
C VAL A 206 -13.91 -18.07 -6.47
N VAL A 207 -13.32 -17.59 -5.38
CA VAL A 207 -13.56 -16.25 -4.82
C VAL A 207 -12.34 -15.33 -4.88
N LEU A 208 -11.19 -15.81 -5.37
CA LEU A 208 -9.99 -14.97 -5.51
C LEU A 208 -10.10 -13.98 -6.67
N VAL A 209 -9.58 -12.77 -6.45
CA VAL A 209 -9.24 -11.79 -7.49
C VAL A 209 -7.77 -11.43 -7.39
N ILE A 210 -7.06 -11.48 -8.52
CA ILE A 210 -5.67 -11.04 -8.59
C ILE A 210 -5.69 -9.54 -8.84
N MET A 211 -5.02 -8.76 -8.00
CA MET A 211 -4.96 -7.32 -8.20
C MET A 211 -4.13 -7.02 -9.45
N GLU A 212 -4.77 -6.42 -10.46
CA GLU A 212 -4.06 -5.63 -11.45
C GLU A 212 -3.52 -4.38 -10.74
N PRO A 213 -2.21 -4.07 -10.81
CA PRO A 213 -1.65 -2.89 -10.18
C PRO A 213 -2.12 -1.63 -10.93
N SER A 214 -3.31 -1.14 -10.56
CA SER A 214 -4.04 -0.08 -11.27
C SER A 214 -3.27 1.25 -11.33
N LEU A 215 -2.32 1.45 -10.41
CA LEU A 215 -1.37 2.55 -10.47
C LEU A 215 -0.09 2.18 -9.68
N LEU A 216 0.95 1.72 -10.37
CA LEU A 216 2.26 1.56 -9.75
C LEU A 216 2.98 2.92 -9.68
N VAL A 217 2.67 3.72 -8.66
CA VAL A 217 3.44 4.94 -8.35
C VAL A 217 4.83 4.51 -7.89
N THR A 218 5.75 4.32 -8.83
CA THR A 218 7.14 3.90 -8.60
C THR A 218 7.98 4.98 -7.95
N GLN A 219 7.50 6.23 -7.95
CA GLN A 219 8.25 7.40 -7.50
C GLN A 219 7.28 8.43 -6.89
N VAL A 220 7.35 8.63 -5.58
CA VAL A 220 6.76 9.81 -4.93
C VAL A 220 7.72 10.98 -5.19
N VAL A 221 7.49 11.70 -6.29
CA VAL A 221 8.34 12.84 -6.69
C VAL A 221 7.98 14.14 -5.93
N LEU A 222 6.85 14.15 -5.21
CA LEU A 222 6.35 15.34 -4.54
C LEU A 222 6.01 15.08 -3.05
N MET A 223 6.98 15.38 -2.17
CA MET A 223 6.72 15.61 -0.76
C MET A 223 6.58 17.12 -0.54
N ILE A 224 5.34 17.62 -0.44
CA ILE A 224 5.10 19.00 -0.02
C ILE A 224 5.19 19.06 1.50
N MET A 225 6.20 19.76 2.03
CA MET A 225 6.29 20.07 3.45
C MET A 225 5.67 21.45 3.72
N GLU A 226 4.66 21.42 4.61
CA GLU A 226 3.94 22.55 5.22
C GLU A 226 2.97 23.37 4.32
N PRO A 227 1.79 23.77 4.85
CA PRO A 227 0.73 24.41 4.07
C PRO A 227 0.79 25.94 4.11
N SER A 228 0.64 26.58 2.96
CA SER A 228 0.46 28.04 2.82
C SER A 228 -0.90 28.44 2.25
N LEU A 229 -1.92 27.57 2.37
CA LEU A 229 -3.28 27.85 1.92
C LEU A 229 -4.32 27.42 2.95
N LEU A 230 -5.14 28.37 3.41
CA LEU A 230 -6.32 28.13 4.25
C LEU A 230 -7.57 28.18 3.35
N VAL A 231 -8.24 27.04 3.15
CA VAL A 231 -9.51 26.96 2.41
C VAL A 231 -10.63 26.73 3.40
N THR A 232 -11.54 27.70 3.55
CA THR A 232 -12.57 27.71 4.60
C THR A 232 -13.88 27.02 4.23
N GLN A 233 -14.07 26.60 2.98
CA GLN A 233 -15.20 25.76 2.57
C GLN A 233 -14.92 25.04 1.24
N VAL A 234 -15.25 23.74 1.18
CA VAL A 234 -15.27 22.95 -0.05
C VAL A 234 -16.72 22.55 -0.31
N VAL A 235 -17.27 22.96 -1.45
CA VAL A 235 -18.69 22.79 -1.79
C VAL A 235 -18.88 21.88 -3.03
N LEU A 236 -17.80 21.40 -3.65
CA LEU A 236 -17.86 20.53 -4.81
C LEU A 236 -16.72 19.51 -4.81
N VAL A 237 -17.07 18.25 -5.06
CA VAL A 237 -16.15 17.14 -5.34
C VAL A 237 -16.59 16.52 -6.66
N ILE A 238 -15.67 16.40 -7.61
CA ILE A 238 -15.84 15.64 -8.84
C ILE A 238 -14.68 14.66 -8.92
N MET A 239 -14.99 13.37 -9.13
CA MET A 239 -14.02 12.31 -9.30
C MET A 239 -14.18 11.68 -10.68
N GLU A 240 -13.09 11.62 -11.44
CA GLU A 240 -12.62 10.47 -12.24
C GLU A 240 -11.43 10.94 -13.11
N PRO A 241 -10.23 10.32 -13.00
CA PRO A 241 -9.09 10.70 -13.84
C PRO A 241 -9.04 9.86 -15.12
N SER A 242 -9.28 10.49 -16.28
CA SER A 242 -9.15 9.89 -17.62
C SER A 242 -7.81 10.20 -18.31
N LEU A 243 -6.76 10.56 -17.54
CA LEU A 243 -5.50 11.07 -18.07
C LEU A 243 -4.27 10.28 -17.56
N LEU A 244 -3.49 9.72 -18.49
CA LEU A 244 -2.17 9.13 -18.22
C LEU A 244 -1.08 10.13 -18.61
N VAL A 245 -0.31 10.63 -17.64
CA VAL A 245 0.86 11.50 -17.88
C VAL A 245 2.14 10.71 -17.59
N THR A 246 2.86 10.35 -18.65
CA THR A 246 4.05 9.46 -18.56
C THR A 246 5.36 10.20 -18.33
N GLN A 247 5.41 11.53 -18.52
CA GLN A 247 6.58 12.36 -18.22
C GLN A 247 6.18 13.82 -18.02
N VAL A 248 6.71 14.48 -16.99
CA VAL A 248 6.69 15.93 -16.82
C VAL A 248 8.12 16.44 -16.96
N VAL A 249 8.38 17.20 -18.02
CA VAL A 249 9.75 17.63 -18.41
C VAL A 249 9.99 19.12 -18.17
N LEU A 250 8.98 19.86 -17.68
CA LEU A 250 9.03 21.31 -17.53
C LEU A 250 8.52 21.75 -16.15
N VAL A 251 9.32 22.60 -15.49
CA VAL A 251 8.93 23.35 -14.28
C VAL A 251 8.99 24.83 -14.63
N ILE A 252 7.89 25.56 -14.39
CA ILE A 252 7.82 27.02 -14.45
C ILE A 252 7.43 27.49 -13.05
N MET A 253 8.17 28.46 -12.50
CA MET A 253 7.81 29.13 -11.26
C MET A 253 7.70 30.64 -11.47
N GLU A 254 6.49 31.16 -11.34
CA GLU A 254 6.13 32.35 -10.53
C GLU A 254 4.59 32.53 -10.64
N PRO A 255 3.90 33.10 -9.63
CA PRO A 255 2.44 33.21 -9.64
C PRO A 255 1.95 34.60 -10.11
N PRO A 256 1.14 34.69 -11.19
CA PRO A 256 0.57 35.97 -11.62
C PRO A 256 -0.97 35.96 -11.70
N LEU A 257 -1.70 35.24 -10.83
CA LEU A 257 -3.17 35.37 -10.80
C LEU A 257 -3.84 35.03 -9.46
N LEU A 258 -4.68 35.94 -8.98
CA LEU A 258 -5.71 35.70 -7.97
C LEU A 258 -7.06 35.60 -8.68
N VAL A 259 -7.74 34.45 -8.60
CA VAL A 259 -9.07 34.26 -9.22
C VAL A 259 -10.11 34.13 -8.11
N THR A 260 -10.98 35.14 -7.98
CA THR A 260 -12.00 35.22 -6.92
C THR A 260 -13.38 34.73 -7.34
N GLN A 261 -13.61 34.43 -8.63
CA GLN A 261 -14.87 33.88 -9.14
C GLN A 261 -14.66 33.16 -10.48
N VAL A 262 -15.34 32.02 -10.65
CA VAL A 262 -15.55 31.36 -11.96
C VAL A 262 -17.04 31.05 -12.07
N VAL A 263 -17.66 31.45 -13.18
CA VAL A 263 -19.14 31.55 -13.32
C VAL A 263 -19.68 30.61 -14.41
N LEU A 264 -18.84 29.81 -15.09
CA LEU A 264 -19.29 28.97 -16.21
C LEU A 264 -18.47 27.66 -16.35
N VAL A 265 -19.16 26.58 -16.75
CA VAL A 265 -18.59 25.26 -17.10
C VAL A 265 -19.32 24.74 -18.35
N ILE A 266 -18.58 24.25 -19.35
CA ILE A 266 -19.11 23.57 -20.57
C ILE A 266 -18.14 22.42 -20.95
N MET A 267 -18.65 21.31 -21.51
CA MET A 267 -17.93 20.04 -21.70
C MET A 267 -17.60 19.69 -23.17
N GLU A 268 -16.48 18.97 -23.36
CA GLU A 268 -16.12 17.94 -24.39
C GLU A 268 -16.52 18.06 -25.89
N PRO A 269 -15.81 17.38 -26.83
CA PRO A 269 -14.37 17.07 -26.96
C PRO A 269 -13.94 17.43 -28.42
N PRO A 270 -13.06 16.70 -29.17
CA PRO A 270 -11.83 15.96 -28.84
C PRO A 270 -10.58 16.50 -29.60
N LEU A 271 -9.36 16.13 -29.18
CA LEU A 271 -8.17 16.20 -30.06
C LEU A 271 -7.06 15.24 -29.60
N LEU A 272 -6.41 14.56 -30.55
CA LEU A 272 -5.17 13.78 -30.33
C LEU A 272 -3.98 14.59 -30.86
N VAL A 273 -3.01 14.91 -30.01
CA VAL A 273 -1.77 15.60 -30.40
C VAL A 273 -0.57 14.69 -30.10
N THR A 274 0.08 14.18 -31.15
CA THR A 274 1.13 13.16 -31.03
C THR A 274 2.55 13.73 -30.96
N GLN A 275 2.77 15.01 -31.27
CA GLN A 275 4.06 15.69 -31.08
C GLN A 275 3.93 17.22 -31.19
N VAL A 276 4.62 17.95 -30.31
CA VAL A 276 5.04 19.34 -30.53
C VAL A 276 6.50 19.44 -30.12
N VAL A 277 7.40 19.66 -31.08
CA VAL A 277 8.86 19.59 -30.87
C VAL A 277 9.50 20.97 -30.69
N LEU A 278 8.80 22.06 -31.05
CA LEU A 278 9.29 23.43 -30.88
C LEU A 278 8.15 24.46 -30.94
N VAL A 279 8.15 25.43 -30.02
CA VAL A 279 7.69 26.81 -30.28
C VAL A 279 8.62 27.76 -29.52
N ILE A 280 9.09 28.81 -30.19
CA ILE A 280 9.86 29.94 -29.65
C ILE A 280 9.06 31.22 -29.96
N MET A 281 9.35 32.32 -29.22
CA MET A 281 9.08 33.76 -29.45
C MET A 281 8.12 34.38 -28.41
N GLU A 282 8.29 35.61 -27.93
CA GLU A 282 9.46 36.51 -27.79
C GLU A 282 9.04 37.59 -26.76
N PRO A 283 9.92 38.17 -25.92
CA PRO A 283 9.52 39.19 -24.96
C PRO A 283 9.52 40.60 -25.59
N SER A 284 8.36 41.06 -26.04
CA SER A 284 8.14 42.49 -26.33
C SER A 284 7.83 43.26 -25.04
N LEU A 285 8.89 43.60 -24.28
CA LEU A 285 8.78 44.58 -23.20
C LEU A 285 8.59 45.98 -23.79
N LEU A 286 7.51 46.66 -23.40
CA LEU A 286 7.54 48.12 -23.27
C LEU A 286 6.84 48.53 -21.98
N VAL A 287 7.54 49.35 -21.18
CA VAL A 287 6.98 50.00 -19.99
C VAL A 287 6.56 51.42 -20.38
N THR A 288 5.27 51.59 -20.66
CA THR A 288 4.44 52.81 -20.42
C THR A 288 2.98 52.42 -20.52
#